data_AF-A0A5B1LDG8-F1
#
_entry.id   AF-A0A5B1LDG8-F1
#
_cell.length_a   1.000
_cell.length_b   1.000
_cell.length_c   1.000
_cell.angle_alpha   90.00
_cell.angle_beta   90.00
_cell.angle_gamma   90.00
#
_symmetry.space_group_name_H-M   'P 1'
#
loop_
_entity.id
_entity.type
_entity.pdbx_description
1 polymer ?
#
loop_
_entity_poly.entity_id
_entity_poly.type
_entity_poly.pdbx_seq_one_letter_code
_entity_poly.pdbx_strand_id
1 'polypeptide(L)'
;MRRFFRDTFSPTMAVAILALVVATSGSGYAAIQLGRDDGASRAGAAAQPVLQPGKTMVGYFTAAGSGGASGYLGDSITFPAKLPAGFNNNHVKYLVTGAPFTDKCPGPGTAKRGWMCFYEGQFQNTSLCCIYDLEYNSFAVADHGARIYWDTNADGGYVDGQWVVRAP
;
A
#
# COMPACT_ATOMS: atom_id res chain seq x y z
N MET A 1 -14.24 3.29 70.73
CA MET A 1 -13.48 2.16 70.18
C MET A 1 -14.34 1.40 69.17
N ARG A 2 -13.78 1.18 67.98
CA ARG A 2 -14.08 0.12 66.98
C ARG A 2 -15.53 -0.03 66.47
N ARG A 3 -15.77 0.47 65.25
CA ARG A 3 -16.56 -0.18 64.19
C ARG A 3 -15.81 0.01 62.87
N PHE A 4 -14.81 -0.82 62.60
CA PHE A 4 -14.90 -1.99 61.70
C PHE A 4 -15.59 -1.66 60.37
N PHE A 5 -14.82 -1.04 59.48
CA PHE A 5 -15.04 -1.05 58.03
C PHE A 5 -15.04 -2.50 57.56
N ARG A 6 -16.19 -3.02 57.14
CA ARG A 6 -16.30 -4.36 56.55
C ARG A 6 -17.43 -4.40 55.52
N ASP A 7 -17.36 -3.48 54.56
CA ASP A 7 -18.17 -3.51 53.34
C ASP A 7 -17.22 -3.81 52.17
N THR A 8 -17.15 -5.09 51.79
CA THR A 8 -17.76 -5.64 50.56
C THR A 8 -17.06 -5.20 49.27
N PHE A 9 -15.83 -5.68 49.10
CA PHE A 9 -15.31 -5.88 47.75
C PHE A 9 -16.12 -7.02 47.11
N SER A 10 -17.04 -6.66 46.22
CA SER A 10 -17.73 -7.63 45.38
C SER A 10 -16.71 -8.41 44.54
N PRO A 11 -16.83 -9.75 44.41
CA PRO A 11 -15.92 -10.55 43.59
C PRO A 11 -15.84 -10.05 42.14
N THR A 12 -16.88 -9.42 41.61
CA THR A 12 -16.86 -8.77 40.28
C THR A 12 -15.87 -7.61 40.18
N MET A 13 -15.67 -6.87 41.27
CA MET A 13 -14.73 -5.75 41.30
C MET A 13 -13.28 -6.26 41.30
N ALA A 14 -13.01 -7.38 41.98
CA ALA A 14 -11.69 -8.03 41.95
C ALA A 14 -11.32 -8.53 40.55
N VAL A 15 -12.29 -9.11 39.82
CA VAL A 15 -12.08 -9.57 38.43
C VAL A 15 -11.86 -8.40 37.48
N ALA A 16 -12.61 -7.29 37.63
CA ALA A 16 -12.41 -6.10 36.80
C ALA A 16 -11.03 -5.47 36.99
N ILE A 17 -10.52 -5.43 38.22
CA ILE A 17 -9.16 -4.91 38.51
C ILE A 17 -8.09 -5.81 37.90
N LEU A 18 -8.24 -7.13 38.01
CA LEU A 18 -7.30 -8.09 37.41
C LEU A 18 -7.27 -7.98 35.87
N ALA A 19 -8.42 -7.85 35.22
CA ALA A 19 -8.50 -7.68 33.77
C ALA A 19 -7.85 -6.36 33.30
N LEU A 20 -8.00 -5.27 34.06
CA LEU A 20 -7.38 -3.98 33.75
C LEU A 20 -5.85 -4.02 33.87
N VAL A 21 -5.32 -4.74 34.88
CA VAL A 21 -3.88 -4.92 35.06
C VAL A 21 -3.27 -5.77 33.94
N VAL A 22 -3.98 -6.81 33.47
CA VAL A 22 -3.52 -7.62 32.32
C VAL A 22 -3.57 -6.84 31.00
N ALA A 23 -4.59 -6.01 30.79
CA ALA A 23 -4.68 -5.18 29.58
C ALA A 23 -3.62 -4.07 29.52
N THR A 24 -3.18 -3.54 30.67
CA THR A 24 -2.20 -2.43 30.72
C THR A 24 -0.75 -2.90 30.83
N SER A 25 -0.50 -4.15 31.25
CA SER A 25 0.86 -4.72 31.34
C SER A 25 1.45 -5.17 30.00
N GLY A 26 0.64 -5.21 28.93
CA GLY A 26 1.10 -5.56 27.58
C GLY A 26 1.99 -4.50 26.90
N SER A 27 2.00 -3.26 27.38
CA SER A 27 2.71 -2.15 26.71
C SER A 27 4.14 -1.89 27.23
N GLY A 28 4.61 -2.65 28.23
CA GLY A 28 5.89 -2.39 28.90
C GLY A 28 7.13 -2.99 28.23
N TYR A 29 6.98 -4.00 27.36
CA TYR A 29 8.13 -4.75 26.84
C TYR A 29 8.83 -4.12 25.62
N ALA A 30 8.32 -3.01 25.08
CA ALA A 30 9.00 -2.28 24.00
C ALA A 30 9.92 -1.15 24.50
N ALA A 31 9.81 -0.72 25.76
CA ALA A 31 10.47 0.49 26.25
C ALA A 31 11.86 0.28 26.89
N ILE A 32 12.31 -0.96 27.10
CA ILE A 32 13.57 -1.26 27.81
C ILE A 32 14.76 -1.50 26.83
N GLN A 33 14.52 -1.53 25.51
CA GLN A 33 15.61 -1.53 24.53
C GLN A 33 16.11 -0.13 24.11
N LEU A 34 15.66 0.95 24.76
CA LEU A 34 16.29 2.28 24.63
C LEU A 34 17.53 2.41 25.54
N GLY A 35 18.33 1.34 25.57
CA GLY A 35 19.65 1.35 26.17
C GLY A 35 20.65 1.96 25.20
N ARG A 36 20.91 3.26 25.36
CA ARG A 36 22.23 3.87 25.19
C ARG A 36 22.99 3.51 23.90
N ASP A 37 22.58 4.10 22.79
CA ASP A 37 23.45 4.29 21.63
C ASP A 37 23.88 5.76 21.54
N ASP A 38 24.94 6.10 22.26
CA ASP A 38 25.61 7.41 22.22
C ASP A 38 26.41 7.60 20.88
N GLY A 39 25.82 7.19 19.74
CA GLY A 39 26.49 7.20 18.42
C GLY A 39 25.69 6.70 17.21
N ALA A 40 24.45 6.20 17.36
CA ALA A 40 23.61 5.77 16.23
C ALA A 40 22.78 6.93 15.65
N SER A 41 23.42 8.06 15.38
CA SER A 41 22.81 9.13 14.61
C SER A 41 22.63 8.65 13.16
N ARG A 42 21.38 8.35 12.79
CA ARG A 42 20.94 8.03 11.41
C ARG A 42 21.54 6.76 10.82
N ALA A 43 21.19 5.59 11.35
CA ALA A 43 21.13 4.43 10.47
C ALA A 43 20.04 4.71 9.42
N GLY A 44 20.42 5.33 8.31
CA GLY A 44 19.50 5.62 7.20
C GLY A 44 18.77 4.34 6.82
N ALA A 45 17.48 4.47 6.47
CA ALA A 45 16.71 3.33 5.97
C ALA A 45 17.57 2.57 4.95
N ALA A 46 17.67 1.24 5.13
CA ALA A 46 18.47 0.42 4.23
C ALA A 46 18.07 0.73 2.79
N ALA A 47 19.06 0.97 1.93
CA ALA A 47 18.80 1.31 0.54
C ALA A 47 17.94 0.22 -0.11
N GLN A 48 16.87 0.64 -0.78
CA GLN A 48 15.98 -0.28 -1.48
C GLN A 48 16.77 -1.06 -2.54
N PRO A 49 16.68 -2.41 -2.58
CA PRO A 49 17.45 -3.22 -3.53
C PRO A 49 17.04 -2.88 -4.97
N VAL A 50 17.98 -3.01 -5.92
CA VAL A 50 17.68 -2.84 -7.35
C VAL A 50 17.14 -4.14 -7.93
N LEU A 51 16.02 -4.06 -8.65
CA LEU A 51 15.45 -5.19 -9.38
C LEU A 51 16.39 -5.60 -10.52
N GLN A 52 16.83 -6.86 -10.51
CA GLN A 52 17.75 -7.37 -11.54
C GLN A 52 17.09 -7.36 -12.94
N PRO A 53 17.86 -7.11 -14.01
CA PRO A 53 17.37 -7.15 -15.39
C PRO A 53 16.54 -8.39 -15.71
N GLY A 54 15.38 -8.20 -16.34
CA GLY A 54 14.46 -9.28 -16.71
C GLY A 54 13.71 -9.95 -15.55
N LYS A 55 13.95 -9.58 -14.28
CA LYS A 55 13.11 -10.00 -13.15
C LYS A 55 11.81 -9.21 -13.11
N THR A 56 10.81 -9.81 -12.49
CA THR A 56 9.44 -9.30 -12.45
C THR A 56 9.06 -8.99 -11.00
N MET A 57 8.36 -7.89 -10.80
CA MET A 57 7.60 -7.61 -9.58
C MET A 57 6.12 -7.59 -9.92
N VAL A 58 5.31 -8.04 -8.96
CA VAL A 58 3.85 -8.09 -9.07
C VAL A 58 3.29 -7.53 -7.77
N GLY A 59 2.19 -6.79 -7.87
CA GLY A 59 1.40 -6.40 -6.73
C GLY A 59 -0.03 -6.07 -7.14
N TYR A 60 -0.82 -5.66 -6.17
CA TYR A 60 -2.23 -5.33 -6.37
C TYR A 60 -2.44 -3.85 -6.10
N PHE A 61 -3.48 -3.29 -6.71
CA PHE A 61 -3.97 -1.95 -6.42
C PHE A 61 -5.45 -2.03 -6.09
N THR A 62 -5.92 -1.12 -5.25
CA THR A 62 -7.35 -0.96 -4.97
C THR A 62 -7.63 0.47 -4.57
N ALA A 63 -8.70 1.03 -5.12
CA ALA A 63 -9.18 2.34 -4.75
C ALA A 63 -10.70 2.33 -4.70
N ALA A 64 -11.26 2.95 -3.66
CA ALA A 64 -12.70 3.02 -3.44
C ALA A 64 -13.05 4.39 -2.86
N GLY A 65 -14.20 4.94 -3.23
CA GLY A 65 -14.65 6.23 -2.71
C GLY A 65 -16.07 6.58 -3.12
N SER A 66 -16.68 7.49 -2.36
CA SER A 66 -17.99 8.07 -2.63
C SER A 66 -17.83 9.57 -2.90
N GLY A 67 -17.68 9.95 -4.17
CA GLY A 67 -17.33 11.32 -4.56
C GLY A 67 -18.25 11.96 -5.61
N GLY A 68 -19.38 11.34 -5.95
CA GLY A 68 -20.22 11.77 -7.07
C GLY A 68 -19.49 11.70 -8.43
N ALA A 69 -20.09 12.29 -9.46
CA ALA A 69 -19.61 12.23 -10.85
C ALA A 69 -18.42 13.18 -11.17
N SER A 70 -17.77 13.76 -10.15
CA SER A 70 -16.67 14.73 -10.33
C SER A 70 -15.50 14.53 -9.36
N GLY A 71 -15.47 13.37 -8.68
CA GLY A 71 -14.39 13.00 -7.78
C GLY A 71 -13.27 12.25 -8.50
N TYR A 72 -12.25 11.89 -7.73
CA TYR A 72 -11.19 11.01 -8.19
C TYR A 72 -10.89 9.95 -7.13
N LEU A 73 -10.47 8.78 -7.60
CA LEU A 73 -9.83 7.75 -6.79
C LEU A 73 -8.34 7.74 -7.11
N GLY A 74 -7.51 7.39 -6.13
CA GLY A 74 -6.08 7.25 -6.35
C GLY A 74 -5.50 6.13 -5.51
N ASP A 75 -4.51 5.45 -6.07
CA ASP A 75 -3.66 4.51 -5.35
C ASP A 75 -2.18 4.85 -5.61
N SER A 76 -1.34 4.63 -4.60
CA SER A 76 0.11 4.80 -4.68
C SER A 76 0.79 3.44 -4.54
N ILE A 77 1.48 3.05 -5.60
CA ILE A 77 2.22 1.79 -5.67
C ILE A 77 3.67 2.06 -5.29
N THR A 78 4.13 1.39 -4.23
CA THR A 78 5.54 1.37 -3.85
C THR A 78 6.14 0.02 -4.20
N PHE A 79 7.28 0.01 -4.90
CA PHE A 79 7.94 -1.22 -5.25
C PHE A 79 8.75 -1.79 -4.08
N PRO A 80 8.85 -3.13 -3.92
CA PRO A 80 9.75 -3.74 -2.93
C PRO A 80 11.23 -3.65 -3.35
N ALA A 81 11.51 -3.51 -4.64
CA ALA A 81 12.83 -3.26 -5.21
C ALA A 81 12.72 -2.14 -6.25
N LYS A 82 13.69 -1.23 -6.33
CA LYS A 82 13.65 -0.15 -7.30
C LYS A 82 14.04 -0.65 -8.69
N LEU A 83 13.43 -0.10 -9.73
CA LEU A 83 13.83 -0.33 -11.09
C LEU A 83 15.21 0.31 -11.35
N PRO A 84 16.00 -0.20 -12.32
CA PRO A 84 17.21 0.47 -12.77
C PRO A 84 16.97 1.88 -13.35
N ALA A 85 15.78 2.10 -13.91
CA ALA A 85 15.31 3.38 -14.43
C ALA A 85 13.77 3.40 -14.46
N GLY A 86 13.16 4.59 -14.37
CA GLY A 86 11.72 4.78 -14.56
C GLY A 86 11.27 4.56 -16.00
N PHE A 87 9.95 4.45 -16.20
CA PHE A 87 9.33 4.24 -17.51
C PHE A 87 8.49 5.45 -17.93
N ASN A 88 8.58 5.82 -19.20
CA ASN A 88 7.69 6.79 -19.81
C ASN A 88 6.37 6.14 -20.26
N ASN A 89 5.42 6.93 -20.75
CA ASN A 89 4.11 6.46 -21.21
C ASN A 89 4.18 5.39 -22.32
N ASN A 90 5.27 5.31 -23.09
CA ASN A 90 5.42 4.31 -24.16
C ASN A 90 5.85 2.92 -23.65
N HIS A 91 6.11 2.78 -22.35
CA HIS A 91 6.49 1.53 -21.68
C HIS A 91 5.49 1.11 -20.60
N VAL A 92 4.31 1.74 -20.59
CA VAL A 92 3.23 1.48 -19.66
C VAL A 92 1.96 1.16 -20.43
N LYS A 93 1.21 0.18 -19.97
CA LYS A 93 -0.10 -0.14 -20.53
C LYS A 93 -1.08 -0.44 -19.41
N TYR A 94 -2.24 0.20 -19.48
CA TYR A 94 -3.42 -0.16 -18.71
C TYR A 94 -4.36 -0.97 -19.60
N LEU A 95 -4.80 -2.12 -19.10
CA LEU A 95 -5.77 -2.99 -19.76
C LEU A 95 -7.03 -3.04 -18.89
N VAL A 96 -8.10 -2.41 -19.38
CA VAL A 96 -9.43 -2.49 -18.77
C VAL A 96 -9.99 -3.91 -18.83
N THR A 97 -10.90 -4.24 -17.93
CA THR A 97 -11.49 -5.58 -17.86
C THR A 97 -12.14 -5.97 -19.18
N GLY A 98 -11.76 -7.14 -19.71
CA GLY A 98 -12.24 -7.66 -21.00
C GLY A 98 -11.47 -7.18 -22.24
N ALA A 99 -10.52 -6.25 -22.10
CA ALA A 99 -9.63 -5.88 -23.20
C ALA A 99 -8.72 -7.07 -23.61
N PRO A 100 -8.38 -7.21 -24.89
CA PRO A 100 -7.45 -8.25 -25.33
C PRO A 100 -6.04 -7.99 -24.78
N PHE A 101 -5.36 -9.07 -24.42
CA PHE A 101 -3.94 -9.03 -24.08
C PHE A 101 -3.09 -8.64 -25.30
N THR A 102 -1.87 -8.19 -25.02
CA THR A 102 -0.94 -7.70 -26.04
C THR A 102 0.43 -8.36 -25.87
N ASP A 103 1.30 -8.27 -26.88
CA ASP A 103 2.69 -8.74 -26.77
C ASP A 103 3.49 -8.05 -25.64
N LYS A 104 3.04 -6.88 -25.20
CA LYS A 104 3.67 -6.13 -24.10
C LYS A 104 3.13 -6.56 -22.74
N CYS A 105 1.83 -6.84 -22.69
CA CYS A 105 1.07 -7.23 -21.51
C CYS A 105 0.27 -8.51 -21.83
N PRO A 106 0.92 -9.68 -21.76
CA PRO A 106 0.34 -10.95 -22.22
C PRO A 106 -0.73 -11.52 -21.30
N GLY A 107 -0.84 -10.99 -20.07
CA GLY A 107 -1.81 -11.43 -19.07
C GLY A 107 -1.34 -11.18 -17.64
N PRO A 108 -2.25 -11.31 -16.65
CA PRO A 108 -1.93 -11.12 -15.24
C PRO A 108 -0.66 -11.89 -14.81
N GLY A 109 0.12 -11.27 -13.94
CA GLY A 109 1.42 -11.78 -13.46
C GLY A 109 2.56 -11.65 -14.47
N THR A 110 2.29 -11.20 -15.70
CA THR A 110 3.28 -11.15 -16.78
C THR A 110 3.41 -9.75 -17.39
N ALA A 111 4.64 -9.36 -17.71
CA ALA A 111 4.96 -8.19 -18.53
C ALA A 111 6.15 -8.51 -19.44
N LYS A 112 6.19 -7.89 -20.62
CA LYS A 112 7.39 -7.90 -21.46
C LYS A 112 8.52 -7.18 -20.72
N ARG A 113 9.76 -7.60 -20.98
CA ARG A 113 10.96 -6.94 -20.43
C ARG A 113 10.94 -5.44 -20.76
N GLY A 114 11.15 -4.60 -19.74
CA GLY A 114 11.10 -3.15 -19.84
C GLY A 114 9.69 -2.57 -19.98
N TRP A 115 8.65 -3.29 -19.53
CA TRP A 115 7.27 -2.80 -19.53
C TRP A 115 6.65 -2.90 -18.14
N MET A 116 5.73 -1.98 -17.87
CA MET A 116 4.78 -2.07 -16.77
C MET A 116 3.36 -2.24 -17.33
N CYS A 117 2.66 -3.22 -16.78
CA CYS A 117 1.31 -3.58 -17.17
C CYS A 117 0.39 -3.47 -15.96
N PHE A 118 -0.75 -2.82 -16.15
CA PHE A 118 -1.85 -2.79 -15.20
C PHE A 118 -2.99 -3.60 -15.80
N TYR A 119 -3.48 -4.57 -15.05
CA TYR A 119 -4.61 -5.41 -15.40
C TYR A 119 -5.74 -5.06 -14.45
N GLU A 120 -6.75 -4.35 -14.96
CA GLU A 120 -7.98 -4.03 -14.21
C GLU A 120 -8.72 -5.35 -13.89
N GLY A 121 -9.13 -5.47 -12.63
CA GLY A 121 -9.93 -6.60 -12.15
C GLY A 121 -11.40 -6.26 -12.23
N GLN A 122 -11.92 -5.72 -11.14
CA GLN A 122 -13.26 -5.17 -11.03
C GLN A 122 -13.20 -3.65 -11.04
N PHE A 123 -14.19 -3.02 -11.65
CA PHE A 123 -14.38 -1.59 -11.58
C PHE A 123 -15.87 -1.26 -11.56
N GLN A 124 -16.20 -0.15 -10.93
CA GLN A 124 -17.56 0.38 -10.88
C GLN A 124 -17.47 1.89 -10.82
N ASN A 125 -18.25 2.56 -11.67
CA ASN A 125 -18.41 4.02 -11.66
C ASN A 125 -17.08 4.78 -11.72
N THR A 126 -16.11 4.24 -12.44
CA THR A 126 -14.76 4.79 -12.58
C THR A 126 -14.29 4.70 -14.04
N SER A 127 -13.36 5.58 -14.40
CA SER A 127 -12.60 5.49 -15.66
C SER A 127 -11.16 5.92 -15.39
N LEU A 128 -10.18 5.24 -16.00
CA LEU A 128 -8.78 5.61 -15.83
C LEU A 128 -8.56 7.05 -16.32
N CYS A 129 -8.05 7.89 -15.44
CA CYS A 129 -7.65 9.26 -15.76
C CYS A 129 -6.20 9.25 -16.27
N CYS A 130 -5.29 8.75 -15.43
CA CYS A 130 -3.86 8.87 -15.68
C CYS A 130 -3.03 7.98 -14.75
N ILE A 131 -1.79 7.74 -15.18
CA ILE A 131 -0.74 7.09 -14.40
C ILE A 131 0.45 8.06 -14.40
N TYR A 132 0.91 8.43 -13.21
CA TYR A 132 2.02 9.35 -13.01
C TYR A 132 3.14 8.67 -12.22
N ASP A 133 4.35 9.19 -12.40
CA ASP A 133 5.40 8.96 -11.41
C ASP A 133 5.02 9.61 -10.05
N LEU A 134 5.76 9.25 -9.00
CA LEU A 134 5.50 9.75 -7.65
C LEU A 134 5.86 11.23 -7.45
N GLU A 135 6.59 11.82 -8.40
CA GLU A 135 7.09 13.18 -8.37
C GLU A 135 6.25 14.14 -9.24
N TYR A 136 5.25 13.63 -9.97
CA TYR A 136 4.48 14.32 -11.00
C TYR A 136 5.32 14.89 -12.15
N ASN A 137 6.43 14.23 -12.50
CA ASN A 137 7.16 14.56 -13.72
C ASN A 137 6.50 13.88 -14.94
N SER A 138 7.06 14.13 -16.13
CA SER A 138 6.59 13.54 -17.40
C SER A 138 6.70 12.01 -17.52
N PHE A 139 7.21 11.32 -16.48
CA PHE A 139 7.26 9.86 -16.47
C PHE A 139 5.95 9.26 -16.00
N ALA A 140 5.63 8.08 -16.52
CA ALA A 140 4.47 7.32 -16.08
C ALA A 140 4.78 6.53 -14.80
N VAL A 141 6.04 6.10 -14.61
CA VAL A 141 6.47 5.23 -13.51
C VAL A 141 7.86 5.66 -13.07
N ALA A 142 8.03 6.00 -11.79
CA ALA A 142 9.33 6.25 -11.19
C ALA A 142 10.09 4.92 -10.98
N ASP A 143 11.38 5.03 -10.62
CA ASP A 143 12.16 3.84 -10.26
C ASP A 143 11.64 3.14 -8.98
N HIS A 144 10.99 3.86 -8.09
CA HIS A 144 10.51 3.35 -6.80
C HIS A 144 9.00 3.07 -6.74
N GLY A 145 8.24 3.45 -7.77
CA GLY A 145 6.78 3.28 -7.76
C GLY A 145 6.02 4.09 -8.80
N ALA A 146 4.71 4.16 -8.64
CA ALA A 146 3.81 4.94 -9.50
C ALA A 146 2.56 5.38 -8.72
N ARG A 147 1.86 6.39 -9.22
CA ARG A 147 0.49 6.72 -8.82
C ARG A 147 -0.46 6.46 -9.97
N ILE A 148 -1.63 5.97 -9.63
CA ILE A 148 -2.68 5.72 -10.59
C ILE A 148 -3.96 6.41 -10.11
N TYR A 149 -4.63 7.09 -11.04
CA TYR A 149 -5.84 7.87 -10.78
C TYR A 149 -6.97 7.45 -11.71
N TRP A 150 -8.17 7.48 -11.16
CA TRP A 150 -9.41 7.27 -11.88
C TRP A 150 -10.38 8.40 -11.59
N ASP A 151 -11.08 8.87 -12.61
CA ASP A 151 -12.21 9.77 -12.44
C ASP A 151 -13.41 8.96 -11.94
N THR A 152 -14.20 9.51 -11.01
CA THR A 152 -15.45 8.89 -10.57
C THR A 152 -16.61 9.37 -11.43
N ASN A 153 -17.34 8.43 -12.03
CA ASN A 153 -18.46 8.70 -12.93
C ASN A 153 -19.81 8.74 -12.20
N ALA A 154 -19.88 8.19 -10.98
CA ALA A 154 -21.03 8.23 -10.10
C ALA A 154 -20.60 7.86 -8.65
N ASP A 155 -21.55 7.83 -7.71
CA ASP A 155 -21.30 7.36 -6.35
C ASP A 155 -20.92 5.87 -6.30
N GLY A 156 -20.16 5.49 -5.29
CA GLY A 156 -19.66 4.12 -5.14
C GLY A 156 -18.60 3.77 -6.17
N GLY A 157 -17.68 4.71 -6.44
CA GLY A 157 -16.52 4.46 -7.27
C GLY A 157 -15.65 3.38 -6.66
N TYR A 158 -15.32 2.36 -7.45
CA TYR A 158 -14.45 1.26 -7.05
C TYR A 158 -13.60 0.83 -8.23
N VAL A 159 -12.37 0.44 -7.95
CA VAL A 159 -11.50 -0.23 -8.91
C VAL A 159 -10.46 -1.05 -8.17
N ASP A 160 -10.16 -2.24 -8.68
CA ASP A 160 -9.05 -3.06 -8.24
C ASP A 160 -8.30 -3.65 -9.44
N GLY A 161 -7.18 -4.32 -9.14
CA GLY A 161 -6.48 -5.09 -10.14
C GLY A 161 -5.06 -5.42 -9.72
N GLN A 162 -4.27 -5.75 -10.72
CA GLN A 162 -2.89 -6.17 -10.55
C GLN A 162 -1.96 -5.32 -11.40
N TRP A 163 -0.84 -4.90 -10.83
CA TRP A 163 0.26 -4.35 -11.59
C TRP A 163 1.39 -5.37 -11.70
N VAL A 164 2.08 -5.35 -12.83
CA VAL A 164 3.24 -6.19 -13.11
C VAL A 164 4.28 -5.32 -13.78
N VAL A 165 5.52 -5.38 -13.30
CA VAL A 165 6.63 -4.66 -13.92
C VAL A 165 7.81 -5.61 -14.10
N ARG A 166 8.44 -5.57 -15.28
CA ARG A 166 9.62 -6.38 -15.57
C ARG A 166 10.79 -5.49 -15.94
N ALA A 167 11.88 -5.58 -15.16
CA ALA A 167 13.07 -4.77 -15.35
C ALA A 167 13.62 -4.91 -16.78
N PRO A 168 14.13 -3.81 -17.38
CA PRO A 168 14.65 -3.78 -18.74
C PRO A 168 15.92 -4.61 -18.92
#